data_AF-A0A9W7XYR2-F1
#
_entry.id   AF-A0A9W7XYR2-F1
#
_cell.length_a   1.000
_cell.length_b   1.000
_cell.length_c   1.000
_cell.angle_alpha   90.00
_cell.angle_beta   90.00
_cell.angle_gamma   90.00
#
_symmetry.space_group_name_H-M   'P 1'
#
loop_
_entity.id
_entity.type
_entity.pdbx_description
1 polymer ?
#
loop_
_entity_poly.entity_id
_entity_poly.type
_entity_poly.pdbx_seq_one_letter_code
_entity_poly.pdbx_strand_id
1 'polypeptide(L)'
;MEASRSTIIKSILAREGPKTINQLFLAAHKAYPEQFKAISRHKFKRVYLKNLKEFKQIIVKPLRDPELLAKLREDPESRVTGTRKEAWVVTISESLMQKYLSGEVDLSKSSTEIVETIEKERSKSKDFWEGNSNTPHDWRAILEASGHKTSL
;
A
#
# COMPACT_ATOMS: atom_id res chain seq x y z
N MET A 1 -18.30 0.29 -9.28
CA MET A 1 -16.95 0.88 -9.13
C MET A 1 -16.06 -0.12 -8.42
N GLU A 2 -14.90 -0.43 -8.99
CA GLU A 2 -13.94 -1.34 -8.38
C GLU A 2 -13.16 -0.63 -7.25
N ALA A 3 -13.07 -1.24 -6.06
CA ALA A 3 -12.27 -0.70 -4.97
C ALA A 3 -10.78 -0.67 -5.35
N SER A 4 -10.02 0.35 -5.00
CA SER A 4 -8.60 0.38 -5.36
C SER A 4 -7.82 -0.75 -4.67
N ARG A 5 -6.78 -1.27 -5.32
CA ARG A 5 -5.89 -2.30 -4.75
C ARG A 5 -5.30 -1.90 -3.39
N SER A 6 -4.99 -0.62 -3.22
CA SER A 6 -4.50 -0.05 -1.95
C SER A 6 -5.54 -0.12 -0.84
N THR A 7 -6.81 0.12 -1.18
CA THR A 7 -7.95 -0.01 -0.26
C THR A 7 -8.16 -1.47 0.14
N ILE A 8 -8.05 -2.40 -0.81
CA ILE A 8 -8.15 -3.84 -0.54
C ILE A 8 -7.05 -4.31 0.41
N ILE A 9 -5.80 -3.91 0.19
CA ILE A 9 -4.69 -4.28 1.07
C ILE A 9 -4.94 -3.78 2.50
N LYS A 10 -5.42 -2.55 2.65
CA LYS A 10 -5.75 -1.96 3.96
C LYS A 10 -6.93 -2.65 4.63
N SER A 11 -7.99 -3.00 3.89
CA SER A 11 -9.14 -3.71 4.45
C SER A 11 -8.77 -5.11 4.95
N ILE A 12 -7.94 -5.85 4.20
CA ILE A 12 -7.43 -7.15 4.63
C ILE A 12 -6.62 -7.01 5.93
N LEU A 13 -5.70 -6.04 5.99
CA LEU A 13 -4.88 -5.82 7.20
C LEU A 13 -5.69 -5.35 8.42
N ALA A 14 -6.77 -4.61 8.21
CA ALA A 14 -7.64 -4.16 9.30
C ALA A 14 -8.52 -5.28 9.85
N ARG A 15 -9.04 -6.16 8.97
CA ARG A 15 -9.96 -7.24 9.35
C ARG A 15 -9.25 -8.48 9.87
N GLU A 16 -8.18 -8.88 9.18
CA GLU A 16 -7.47 -10.14 9.47
C GLU A 16 -6.19 -9.92 10.27
N GLY A 17 -5.82 -8.67 10.53
CA GLY A 17 -4.68 -8.31 11.34
C GLY A 17 -3.31 -8.42 10.63
N PRO A 18 -2.22 -8.46 11.42
CA PRO A 18 -0.84 -8.48 10.91
C PRO A 18 -0.54 -9.71 10.04
N LYS A 19 0.10 -9.50 8.88
CA LYS A 19 0.47 -10.59 7.96
C LYS A 19 1.87 -10.41 7.37
N THR A 20 2.54 -11.51 7.03
CA THR A 20 3.75 -11.44 6.21
C THR A 20 3.41 -10.97 4.79
N ILE A 21 4.40 -10.50 4.04
CA ILE A 21 4.20 -10.05 2.65
C ILE A 21 3.63 -11.17 1.77
N ASN A 22 4.05 -12.42 1.99
CA ASN A 22 3.57 -13.56 1.20
C ASN A 22 2.12 -13.90 1.53
N GLN A 23 1.77 -14.01 2.83
CA GLN A 23 0.38 -14.23 3.26
C GLN A 23 -0.53 -13.11 2.78
N LEU A 24 -0.10 -11.86 2.89
CA LEU A 24 -0.88 -10.71 2.43
C LEU A 24 -1.09 -10.73 0.91
N PHE A 25 -0.07 -11.13 0.15
CA PHE A 25 -0.17 -11.30 -1.29
C PHE A 25 -1.17 -12.41 -1.66
N LEU A 26 -1.08 -13.57 -1.01
CA LEU A 26 -1.98 -14.71 -1.26
C LEU A 26 -3.42 -14.40 -0.83
N ALA A 27 -3.61 -13.77 0.34
CA ALA A 27 -4.91 -13.31 0.80
C ALA A 27 -5.55 -12.31 -0.19
N ALA A 28 -4.78 -11.36 -0.73
CA ALA A 28 -5.27 -10.42 -1.73
C ALA A 28 -5.68 -11.11 -3.04
N HIS A 29 -4.89 -12.08 -3.52
CA HIS A 29 -5.21 -12.88 -4.71
C HIS A 29 -6.42 -13.79 -4.50
N LYS A 30 -6.60 -14.34 -3.29
CA LYS A 30 -7.72 -15.22 -2.95
C LYS A 30 -9.02 -14.44 -2.80
N ALA A 31 -8.99 -13.29 -2.13
CA ALA A 31 -10.17 -12.48 -1.86
C ALA A 31 -10.60 -11.64 -3.09
N TYR A 32 -9.64 -11.19 -3.91
CA TYR A 32 -9.89 -10.30 -5.05
C TYR A 32 -9.08 -10.73 -6.29
N PRO A 33 -9.34 -11.91 -6.86
CA PRO A 33 -8.54 -12.47 -7.94
C PRO A 33 -8.49 -11.56 -9.18
N GLU A 34 -9.63 -10.99 -9.59
CA GLU A 34 -9.72 -10.11 -10.77
C GLU A 34 -8.77 -8.90 -10.67
N GLN A 35 -8.62 -8.32 -9.48
CA GLN A 35 -7.76 -7.17 -9.29
C GLN A 35 -6.28 -7.50 -9.23
N PHE A 36 -5.93 -8.71 -8.76
CA PHE A 36 -4.55 -9.09 -8.48
C PHE A 36 -3.96 -10.10 -9.48
N LYS A 37 -4.75 -10.72 -10.36
CA LYS A 37 -4.33 -11.78 -11.31
C LYS A 37 -3.03 -11.48 -12.08
N ALA A 38 -2.87 -10.25 -12.59
CA ALA A 38 -1.69 -9.84 -13.35
C ALA A 38 -0.52 -9.30 -12.50
N ILE A 39 -0.67 -9.28 -11.17
CA ILE A 39 0.31 -8.68 -10.25
C ILE A 39 1.22 -9.77 -9.70
N SER A 40 2.49 -9.69 -10.06
CA SER A 40 3.54 -10.50 -9.43
C SER A 40 3.80 -10.03 -8.00
N ARG A 41 4.26 -10.95 -7.16
CA ARG A 41 4.67 -10.67 -5.78
C ARG A 41 5.71 -9.54 -5.68
N HIS A 42 6.60 -9.45 -6.66
CA HIS A 42 7.61 -8.39 -6.73
C HIS A 42 6.97 -7.01 -6.93
N LYS A 43 6.02 -6.90 -7.87
CA LYS A 43 5.26 -5.67 -8.12
C LYS A 43 4.39 -5.31 -6.91
N PHE A 44 3.76 -6.31 -6.29
CA PHE A 44 3.01 -6.15 -5.03
C PHE A 44 3.85 -5.46 -3.95
N LYS A 45 5.07 -5.95 -3.71
CA LYS A 45 5.98 -5.39 -2.70
C LYS A 45 6.55 -4.03 -3.09
N ARG A 46 7.14 -3.90 -4.30
CA ARG A 46 7.91 -2.70 -4.67
C ARG A 46 7.06 -1.50 -5.04
N VAL A 47 5.82 -1.71 -5.48
CA VAL A 47 4.92 -0.62 -5.87
C VAL A 47 3.91 -0.40 -4.77
N TYR A 48 3.02 -1.37 -4.51
CA TYR A 48 1.89 -1.14 -3.62
C TYR A 48 2.29 -1.01 -2.15
N LEU A 49 3.02 -1.98 -1.61
CA LEU A 49 3.44 -1.92 -0.21
C LEU A 49 4.45 -0.80 0.06
N LYS A 50 5.36 -0.54 -0.89
CA LYS A 50 6.32 0.57 -0.77
C LYS A 50 5.58 1.91 -0.69
N ASN A 51 4.65 2.19 -1.60
CA ASN A 51 3.88 3.43 -1.60
C ASN A 51 3.05 3.55 -0.31
N LEU A 52 2.33 2.50 0.09
CA LEU A 52 1.53 2.51 1.33
C LEU A 52 2.40 2.79 2.57
N LYS A 53 3.64 2.29 2.60
CA LYS A 53 4.59 2.55 3.69
C LYS A 53 5.08 3.99 3.66
N GLU A 54 5.44 4.52 2.49
CA GLU A 54 5.87 5.92 2.32
C GLU A 54 4.78 6.89 2.78
N PHE A 55 3.52 6.60 2.48
CA PHE A 55 2.36 7.37 2.97
C PHE A 55 1.98 7.09 4.43
N LYS A 56 2.79 6.32 5.19
CA LYS A 56 2.55 5.96 6.59
C LYS A 56 1.19 5.29 6.85
N GLN A 57 0.61 4.65 5.83
CA GLN A 57 -0.67 3.95 5.91
C GLN A 57 -0.52 2.51 6.41
N ILE A 58 0.68 1.94 6.20
CA ILE A 58 1.06 0.63 6.74
C ILE A 58 2.41 0.73 7.45
N ILE A 59 2.60 -0.14 8.43
CA ILE A 59 3.81 -0.26 9.24
C ILE A 59 4.35 -1.67 9.06
N VAL A 60 5.66 -1.77 8.84
CA VAL A 60 6.37 -3.05 8.74
C VAL A 60 7.21 -3.20 9.99
N LYS A 61 6.89 -4.21 10.82
CA LYS A 61 7.54 -4.43 12.12
C LYS A 61 8.05 -5.87 12.25
N PRO A 62 9.16 -6.08 12.98
CA PRO A 62 9.59 -7.42 13.33
C PRO A 62 8.64 -8.00 14.38
N LEU A 63 8.16 -9.20 14.12
CA LEU A 63 7.47 -10.05 15.08
C LEU A 63 8.52 -10.96 15.73
N ARG A 64 8.64 -10.83 17.05
CA ARG A 64 9.60 -11.58 17.89
C ARG A 64 8.92 -12.51 18.90
N ASP A 65 7.59 -12.43 18.98
CA ASP A 65 6.81 -13.27 19.89
C ASP A 65 6.93 -14.74 19.45
N PRO A 66 7.46 -15.62 20.31
CA PRO A 66 7.71 -17.01 19.96
C PRO A 66 6.43 -17.80 19.66
N GLU A 67 5.29 -17.49 20.30
CA GLU A 67 4.03 -18.21 20.07
C GLU A 67 3.44 -17.85 18.71
N LEU A 68 3.41 -16.55 18.40
CA LEU A 68 2.92 -16.07 17.11
C LEU A 68 3.86 -16.48 15.97
N LEU A 69 5.18 -16.55 16.23
CA LEU A 69 6.15 -17.07 15.28
C LEU A 69 5.95 -18.57 15.02
N ALA A 70 5.62 -19.36 16.04
CA ALA A 70 5.31 -20.78 15.86
C ALA A 70 4.07 -20.96 14.95
N LYS A 71 2.97 -20.24 15.24
CA LYS A 71 1.76 -20.24 14.40
C LYS A 71 2.04 -19.79 12.97
N LEU A 72 2.91 -18.79 12.79
CA LEU A 72 3.34 -18.34 11.46
C LEU A 72 4.16 -19.40 10.72
N ARG A 73 4.99 -20.18 11.43
CA ARG A 73 5.80 -21.24 10.81
C ARG A 73 4.98 -22.47 10.42
N GLU A 74 3.91 -22.75 11.16
CA GLU A 74 2.95 -23.80 10.81
C GLU A 74 2.16 -23.44 9.54
N ASP A 75 2.01 -22.15 9.23
CA ASP A 75 1.36 -21.69 8.01
C ASP A 75 2.28 -21.90 6.78
N PRO A 76 1.92 -22.78 5.83
CA PRO A 76 2.72 -23.03 4.62
C PRO A 76 2.87 -21.78 3.73
N GLU A 77 2.00 -20.78 3.89
CA GLU A 77 2.00 -19.54 3.10
C GLU A 77 3.02 -18.50 3.58
N SER A 78 3.52 -18.63 4.81
CA SER A 78 4.41 -17.61 5.42
C SER A 78 5.83 -17.61 4.84
N ARG A 79 6.30 -18.77 4.33
CA ARG A 79 7.71 -19.03 3.94
C ARG A 79 8.74 -18.57 5.00
N VAL A 80 8.38 -18.57 6.27
CA VAL A 80 9.32 -18.27 7.35
C VAL A 80 10.17 -19.51 7.59
N THR A 81 11.42 -19.50 7.15
CA THR A 81 12.36 -20.61 7.38
C THR A 81 12.64 -20.76 8.88
N GLY A 82 12.53 -21.98 9.40
CA GLY A 82 12.55 -22.29 10.85
C GLY A 82 13.77 -21.82 11.64
N THR A 83 14.84 -21.42 10.98
CA THR A 83 16.08 -20.91 11.61
C THR A 83 16.03 -19.44 12.01
N ARG A 84 15.04 -18.66 11.56
CA ARG A 84 14.98 -17.21 11.84
C ARG A 84 14.29 -16.90 13.16
N LYS A 85 14.97 -16.14 14.02
CA LYS A 85 14.45 -15.67 15.33
C LYS A 85 13.36 -14.58 15.22
N GLU A 86 13.11 -14.08 14.02
CA GLU A 86 12.09 -13.05 13.77
C GLU A 86 11.45 -13.23 12.39
N ALA A 87 10.20 -12.76 12.28
CA ALA A 87 9.46 -12.64 11.03
C ALA A 87 9.03 -11.19 10.83
N TRP A 88 9.03 -10.71 9.59
CA TRP A 88 8.63 -9.34 9.29
C TRP A 88 7.17 -9.31 8.86
N VAL A 89 6.35 -8.61 9.62
CA VAL A 89 4.90 -8.50 9.39
C VAL A 89 4.52 -7.08 8.99
N VAL A 90 3.49 -6.99 8.16
CA VAL A 90 2.85 -5.77 7.72
C VAL A 90 1.59 -5.58 8.54
N THR A 91 1.38 -4.35 9.00
CA THR A 91 0.23 -3.92 9.79
C THR A 91 -0.33 -2.61 9.24
N ILE A 92 -1.63 -2.37 9.39
CA ILE A 92 -2.21 -1.06 9.08
C ILE A 92 -1.90 -0.07 10.21
N SER A 93 -1.80 1.22 9.88
CA SER A 93 -1.67 2.26 10.91
C SER A 93 -2.90 2.32 11.81
N GLU A 94 -2.71 2.58 13.10
CA GLU A 94 -3.80 2.66 14.10
C GLU A 94 -4.83 3.72 13.72
N SER A 95 -4.38 4.85 13.18
CA SER A 95 -5.22 5.95 12.69
C SER A 95 -6.18 5.54 11.56
N LEU A 96 -5.86 4.49 10.81
CA LEU A 96 -6.68 3.98 9.71
C LEU A 96 -7.43 2.71 10.09
N MET A 97 -7.00 2.02 11.16
CA MET A 97 -7.55 0.74 11.58
C MET A 97 -9.07 0.81 11.76
N GLN A 98 -9.58 1.77 12.55
CA GLN A 98 -11.02 1.91 12.78
C GLN A 98 -11.81 2.20 11.50
N LYS A 99 -11.27 3.02 10.59
CA LYS A 99 -11.91 3.34 9.30
C LYS A 99 -12.10 2.11 8.42
N TYR A 100 -11.15 1.19 8.42
CA TYR A 100 -11.21 -0.01 7.58
C TYR A 100 -11.89 -1.20 8.26
N LEU A 101 -12.02 -1.16 9.60
CA LEU A 101 -12.80 -2.12 10.39
C LEU A 101 -14.31 -1.89 10.26
N SER A 102 -14.76 -0.63 10.27
CA SER A 102 -16.20 -0.28 10.22
C SER A 102 -16.88 -0.62 8.88
N GLY A 103 -16.12 -0.99 7.85
CA GLY A 103 -16.67 -1.40 6.56
C GLY A 103 -17.21 -0.26 5.69
N GLU A 104 -17.27 0.98 6.21
CA GLU A 104 -17.42 2.21 5.43
C GLU A 104 -16.13 2.47 4.64
N VAL A 105 -15.88 1.61 3.67
CA VAL A 105 -14.99 1.91 2.58
C VAL A 105 -15.71 2.99 1.78
N ASP A 106 -15.42 4.24 2.12
CA ASP A 106 -15.76 5.38 1.28
C ASP A 106 -15.12 5.11 -0.09
N LEU A 107 -15.92 4.55 -0.99
CA LEU A 107 -15.57 4.27 -2.39
C LEU A 107 -15.35 5.58 -3.17
N SER A 108 -15.64 6.73 -2.54
CA SER A 108 -15.43 8.04 -3.10
C SER A 108 -14.03 8.58 -2.75
N LYS A 109 -13.34 9.11 -3.77
CA LYS A 109 -11.96 9.61 -3.79
C LYS A 109 -10.90 8.52 -3.93
N SER A 110 -10.87 8.05 -5.16
CA SER A 110 -9.86 7.18 -5.71
C SER A 110 -8.47 7.79 -5.47
N SER A 111 -7.60 7.07 -4.75
CA SER A 111 -6.18 7.40 -4.66
C SER A 111 -5.49 7.41 -6.04
N THR A 112 -6.15 6.85 -7.06
CA THR A 112 -5.76 6.87 -8.48
C THR A 112 -5.83 8.27 -9.08
N GLU A 113 -6.90 9.05 -8.86
CA GLU A 113 -6.96 10.44 -9.39
C GLU A 113 -5.82 11.29 -8.84
N ILE A 114 -5.52 11.16 -7.54
CA ILE A 114 -4.43 11.92 -6.90
C ILE A 114 -3.07 11.47 -7.46
N VAL A 115 -2.84 10.15 -7.61
CA VAL A 115 -1.58 9.62 -8.16
C VAL A 115 -1.43 9.95 -9.64
N GLU A 116 -2.49 9.85 -10.44
CA GLU A 116 -2.50 10.24 -11.85
C GLU A 116 -2.27 11.75 -12.01
N THR A 117 -2.85 12.57 -11.12
CA THR A 117 -2.59 14.02 -11.10
C THR A 117 -1.13 14.29 -10.75
N ILE A 118 -0.56 13.60 -9.74
CA ILE A 118 0.86 13.71 -9.38
C ILE A 118 1.77 13.29 -10.55
N GLU A 119 1.50 12.16 -11.21
CA GLU A 119 2.30 11.67 -12.34
C GLU A 119 2.19 12.58 -13.57
N LYS A 120 0.99 13.10 -13.85
CA LYS A 120 0.75 14.08 -14.91
C LYS A 120 1.51 15.39 -14.65
N GLU A 121 1.45 15.92 -13.44
CA GLU A 121 2.16 17.16 -13.08
C GLU A 121 3.69 16.96 -13.00
N ARG A 122 4.18 15.79 -12.57
CA ARG A 122 5.61 15.45 -12.65
C ARG A 122 6.10 15.35 -14.09
N SER A 123 5.28 14.84 -15.01
CA SER A 123 5.62 14.75 -16.43
C SER A 123 5.77 16.14 -17.03
N LYS A 124 4.84 17.07 -16.74
CA LYS A 124 4.96 18.47 -17.17
C LYS A 124 6.17 19.19 -16.59
N SER A 125 6.51 18.90 -15.32
CA SER A 125 7.71 19.44 -14.67
C SER A 125 8.97 18.95 -15.38
N LYS A 126 9.00 17.67 -15.78
CA LYS A 126 10.08 17.09 -16.57
C LYS A 126 10.17 17.74 -17.97
N ASP A 127 9.03 17.96 -18.64
CA ASP A 127 8.97 18.60 -19.96
C ASP A 127 9.54 20.03 -19.95
N PHE A 128 9.38 20.78 -18.85
CA PHE A 128 10.00 22.09 -18.68
C PHE A 128 11.54 22.01 -18.65
N TRP A 129 12.10 21.08 -17.86
CA TRP A 129 13.56 20.91 -17.76
C TRP A 129 14.20 20.29 -19.01
N GLU A 130 13.42 19.52 -19.80
CA GLU A 130 13.84 18.98 -21.09
C GLU A 130 13.65 19.97 -22.26
N GLY A 131 13.11 21.18 -22.00
CA GLY A 131 12.93 22.22 -23.01
C GLY A 131 11.70 22.04 -23.92
N ASN A 132 10.84 21.08 -23.61
CA ASN A 132 9.60 20.80 -24.34
C ASN A 132 8.43 21.70 -23.89
N SER A 133 8.59 22.42 -22.78
CA SER A 133 7.63 23.41 -22.27
C SER A 133 8.34 24.66 -21.76
N ASN A 134 7.70 25.82 -21.94
CA ASN A 134 8.21 27.12 -21.46
C ASN A 134 7.65 27.50 -20.08
N THR A 135 6.71 26.73 -19.52
CA THR A 135 6.08 27.04 -18.23
C THR A 135 6.62 26.16 -17.11
N PRO A 136 7.19 26.74 -16.03
CA PRO A 136 7.62 25.97 -14.89
C PRO A 136 6.40 25.38 -14.15
N HIS A 137 6.38 24.05 -14.01
CA HIS A 137 5.32 23.32 -13.31
C HIS A 137 5.84 22.80 -11.96
N ASP A 138 5.33 23.40 -10.89
CA ASP A 138 5.54 22.92 -9.52
C ASP A 138 4.34 22.09 -9.06
N TRP A 139 4.50 20.77 -9.17
CA TRP A 139 3.49 19.81 -8.77
C TRP A 139 3.14 19.88 -7.27
N ARG A 140 4.03 20.40 -6.41
CA ARG A 140 3.74 20.57 -4.98
C ARG A 140 2.78 21.74 -4.74
N ALA A 141 3.05 22.88 -5.36
CA ALA A 141 2.19 24.06 -5.24
C ALA A 141 0.76 23.78 -5.73
N ILE A 142 0.60 22.98 -6.79
CA ILE A 142 -0.72 22.60 -7.35
C ILE A 142 -1.48 21.65 -6.42
N LEU A 143 -0.79 20.74 -5.74
CA LEU A 143 -1.40 19.84 -4.75
C LEU A 143 -1.82 20.61 -3.49
N GLU A 144 -1.02 21.57 -3.05
CA GLU A 144 -1.39 22.47 -1.95
C GLU A 144 -2.62 23.32 -2.32
N ALA A 145 -2.67 23.88 -3.53
CA ALA A 145 -3.81 24.67 -4.01
C ALA A 145 -5.10 23.86 -4.16
N SER A 146 -5.00 22.55 -4.42
CA SER A 146 -6.14 21.63 -4.46
C SER A 146 -6.52 21.06 -3.08
N GLY A 147 -5.93 21.58 -2.00
CA GLY A 147 -6.23 21.18 -0.62
C GLY A 147 -5.68 19.81 -0.23
N HIS A 148 -4.71 19.30 -0.99
CA HIS A 148 -4.09 17.99 -0.74
C HIS A 148 -2.81 18.20 0.07
N LYS A 149 -2.64 17.43 1.17
CA LYS A 149 -1.43 17.51 2.00
C LYS A 149 -0.20 17.04 1.22
N THR A 150 0.75 17.93 1.01
CA THR A 150 2.03 17.75 0.30
C THR A 150 3.17 17.26 1.18
N SER A 151 2.93 17.06 2.48
CA SER A 151 3.94 16.57 3.43
C SER A 151 4.34 15.13 3.10
N LEU A 152 5.41 15.00 2.30
CA LEU A 152 6.26 13.82 2.16
C LEU A 152 6.93 13.47 3.50
#